data_AF-A0A3Q8FLZ5-F1
#
_entry.id   AF-A0A3Q8FLZ5-F1
#
_cell.length_a   1.000
_cell.length_b   1.000
_cell.length_c   1.000
_cell.angle_alpha   90.00
_cell.angle_beta   90.00
_cell.angle_gamma   90.00
#
_symmetry.space_group_name_H-M   'P 1'
#
loop_
_entity.id
_entity.type
_entity.pdbx_description
1 polymer ?
#
loop_
_entity_poly.entity_id
_entity_poly.type
_entity_poly.pdbx_seq_one_letter_code
_entity_poly.pdbx_strand_id
1 'polypeptide(L)'
;MRRLAWMLVGAALLGGVGVMLWPWRTRESRAPFATLPAPPPGQAEIERHLREDRAFRDDVVFLLAATVRDRCVPAEAGVLARMANRAGLPVLAAISAVTARDQGLDRPIYQYIQRRADASACGALLQLPGAEAPILLDVEQYARSFPDSYFDPMRSSVPRDSGGRSLVERADNACNSVAYAVLPLGPVDWRCSALRANARAHVRGICEGELQRQHGSLHGELDAAVGQGMQRAVVAAVAALPEACR
;
A
#
# COMPACT_ATOMS: atom_id res chain seq x y z
N MET A 1 -48.00 -50.26 -61.75
CA MET A 1 -47.24 -49.87 -62.96
C MET A 1 -46.11 -48.96 -62.47
N ARG A 2 -44.94 -49.45 -62.04
CA ARG A 2 -43.97 -50.33 -62.71
C ARG A 2 -43.43 -49.66 -63.99
N ARG A 3 -42.14 -49.28 -63.95
CA ARG A 3 -41.22 -48.97 -65.06
C ARG A 3 -41.16 -47.52 -65.57
N LEU A 4 -40.35 -46.66 -64.94
CA LEU A 4 -39.66 -45.50 -65.53
C LEU A 4 -38.81 -44.75 -64.45
N ALA A 5 -38.29 -45.38 -63.41
CA ALA A 5 -37.07 -46.17 -63.44
C ALA A 5 -36.00 -45.75 -64.47
N TRP A 6 -34.97 -45.08 -63.95
CA TRP A 6 -33.56 -45.40 -64.24
C TRP A 6 -33.03 -45.09 -65.66
N MET A 7 -32.76 -43.82 -65.99
CA MET A 7 -31.75 -43.50 -67.04
C MET A 7 -31.22 -42.05 -67.09
N LEU A 8 -31.11 -41.35 -65.95
CA LEU A 8 -30.38 -40.05 -65.88
C LEU A 8 -29.37 -40.02 -64.73
N VAL A 9 -28.67 -41.15 -64.52
CA VAL A 9 -27.56 -41.34 -63.56
C VAL A 9 -26.19 -41.47 -64.27
N GLY A 10 -26.12 -41.30 -65.59
CA GLY A 10 -24.95 -41.77 -66.35
C GLY A 10 -23.79 -40.80 -66.65
N ALA A 11 -23.97 -39.47 -66.62
CA ALA A 11 -23.05 -38.60 -67.38
C ALA A 11 -22.57 -37.30 -66.71
N ALA A 12 -22.72 -37.14 -65.39
CA ALA A 12 -22.30 -35.91 -64.69
C ALA A 12 -21.25 -36.10 -63.59
N LEU A 13 -20.67 -37.31 -63.43
CA LEU A 13 -19.86 -37.68 -62.26
C LEU A 13 -18.36 -37.95 -62.50
N LEU A 14 -17.79 -37.64 -63.68
CA LEU A 14 -16.38 -37.94 -63.97
C LEU A 14 -15.58 -36.82 -64.69
N GLY A 15 -15.91 -35.54 -64.45
CA GLY A 15 -15.28 -34.43 -65.18
C GLY A 15 -14.83 -33.21 -64.37
N GLY A 16 -14.70 -33.32 -63.04
CA GLY A 16 -14.42 -32.16 -62.17
C GLY A 16 -13.46 -32.45 -61.03
N VAL A 17 -12.54 -33.41 -61.19
CA VAL A 17 -11.42 -33.64 -60.27
C VAL A 17 -10.25 -32.81 -60.78
N GLY A 18 -10.12 -31.59 -60.30
CA GLY A 18 -8.96 -30.75 -60.57
C GLY A 18 -9.29 -29.27 -60.50
N VAL A 19 -8.58 -28.57 -59.61
CA VAL A 19 -8.58 -27.11 -59.47
C VAL A 19 -9.73 -26.52 -58.64
N MET A 20 -9.63 -26.65 -57.31
CA MET A 20 -9.75 -25.50 -56.39
C MET A 20 -9.28 -25.89 -54.98
N LEU A 21 -8.03 -26.33 -54.87
CA LEU A 21 -7.28 -26.22 -53.62
C LEU A 21 -6.86 -24.76 -53.48
N TRP A 22 -7.81 -23.90 -53.10
CA TRP A 22 -7.49 -22.54 -52.64
C TRP A 22 -6.98 -22.68 -51.21
N PRO A 23 -5.70 -22.42 -50.93
CA PRO A 23 -5.21 -22.51 -49.57
C PRO A 23 -5.87 -21.38 -48.80
N TRP A 24 -6.63 -21.74 -47.77
CA TRP A 24 -6.93 -20.87 -46.65
C TRP A 24 -5.61 -20.53 -45.98
N ARG A 25 -4.86 -19.59 -46.57
CA ARG A 25 -3.93 -18.76 -45.83
C ARG A 25 -4.81 -17.99 -44.87
N THR A 26 -4.91 -18.50 -43.65
CA THR A 26 -5.12 -17.68 -42.48
C THR A 26 -4.13 -16.53 -42.60
N ARG A 27 -4.63 -15.38 -43.06
CA ARG A 27 -4.00 -14.10 -42.80
C ARG A 27 -4.05 -14.01 -41.28
N GLU A 28 -3.03 -14.53 -40.61
CA GLU A 28 -2.58 -13.93 -39.37
C GLU A 28 -2.23 -12.49 -39.75
N SER A 29 -3.25 -11.64 -39.74
CA SER A 29 -3.07 -10.24 -39.44
C SER A 29 -2.39 -10.24 -38.07
N ARG A 30 -1.06 -10.32 -38.10
CA ARG A 30 -0.18 -9.97 -37.00
C ARG A 30 -0.75 -8.67 -36.50
N ALA A 31 -1.45 -8.70 -35.37
CA ALA A 31 -1.98 -7.50 -34.75
C ALA A 31 -0.81 -6.51 -34.76
N PRO A 32 -0.99 -5.27 -35.26
CA PRO A 32 0.08 -4.28 -35.17
C PRO A 32 0.53 -4.34 -33.73
N PHE A 33 1.81 -4.64 -33.50
CA PHE A 33 2.38 -4.78 -32.18
C PHE A 33 1.78 -3.65 -31.36
N ALA A 34 0.93 -3.98 -30.38
CA ALA A 34 0.40 -2.99 -29.48
C ALA A 34 1.64 -2.34 -28.89
N THR A 35 1.96 -1.13 -29.34
CA THR A 35 3.10 -0.39 -28.84
C THR A 35 2.82 -0.27 -27.36
N LEU A 36 3.66 -0.92 -26.55
CA LEU A 36 3.60 -0.75 -25.11
C LEU A 36 3.56 0.77 -24.89
N PRO A 37 2.56 1.29 -24.15
CA PRO A 37 2.46 2.72 -23.93
C PRO A 37 3.82 3.21 -23.43
N ALA A 38 4.35 4.26 -24.06
CA ALA A 38 5.67 4.78 -23.73
C ALA A 38 5.74 5.01 -22.21
N PRO A 39 6.85 4.62 -21.56
CA PRO A 39 7.01 4.87 -20.14
C PRO A 39 6.85 6.37 -19.91
N PRO A 40 6.05 6.79 -18.92
CA PRO A 40 5.87 8.19 -18.64
C PRO A 40 7.19 8.94 -18.39
N PRO A 41 7.19 10.26 -18.65
CA PRO A 41 8.34 11.09 -18.34
C PRO A 41 8.73 10.91 -16.87
N GLY A 42 10.03 10.81 -16.61
CA GLY A 42 10.58 10.62 -15.26
C GLY A 42 10.47 9.21 -14.68
N GLN A 43 9.85 8.23 -15.35
CA GLN A 43 9.69 6.87 -14.78
C GLN A 43 11.03 6.24 -14.40
N ALA A 44 12.00 6.21 -15.32
CA ALA A 44 13.29 5.58 -15.06
C ALA A 44 14.00 6.19 -13.85
N GLU A 45 13.88 7.51 -13.68
CA GLU A 45 14.46 8.27 -12.58
C GLU A 45 13.76 8.00 -11.25
N ILE A 46 12.43 7.95 -11.25
CA ILE A 46 11.63 7.55 -10.09
C ILE A 46 12.00 6.13 -9.66
N GLU A 47 12.09 5.19 -10.59
CA GLU A 47 12.46 3.80 -10.30
C GLU A 47 13.91 3.66 -9.82
N ARG A 48 14.82 4.52 -10.29
CA ARG A 48 16.17 4.63 -9.74
C ARG A 48 16.13 5.07 -8.27
N HIS A 49 15.41 6.14 -7.96
CA HIS A 49 15.22 6.59 -6.58
C HIS A 49 14.57 5.54 -5.68
N LEU A 50 13.58 4.78 -6.17
CA LEU A 50 12.96 3.67 -5.41
C LEU A 50 13.97 2.59 -5.00
N ARG A 51 14.97 2.32 -5.85
CA ARG A 51 16.03 1.35 -5.58
C ARG A 51 17.08 1.91 -4.63
N GLU A 52 17.50 3.14 -4.83
CA GLU A 52 18.68 3.73 -4.19
C GLU A 52 18.36 4.48 -2.88
N ASP A 53 17.18 5.08 -2.76
CA ASP A 53 16.78 5.89 -1.60
C ASP A 53 15.64 5.21 -0.83
N ARG A 54 15.97 4.73 0.38
CA ARG A 54 15.00 4.09 1.26
C ARG A 54 13.88 5.04 1.70
N ALA A 55 14.20 6.27 2.07
CA ALA A 55 13.18 7.19 2.58
C ALA A 55 12.22 7.60 1.46
N PHE A 56 12.75 7.83 0.25
CA PHE A 56 11.92 8.07 -0.94
C PHE A 56 11.02 6.87 -1.26
N ARG A 57 11.56 5.65 -1.17
CA ARG A 57 10.78 4.43 -1.34
C ARG A 57 9.67 4.31 -0.30
N ASP A 58 9.96 4.55 0.97
CA ASP A 58 8.99 4.43 2.06
C ASP A 58 7.81 5.42 1.84
N ASP A 59 8.10 6.66 1.40
CA ASP A 59 7.09 7.64 0.98
C ASP A 59 6.23 7.16 -0.20
N VAL A 60 6.86 6.67 -1.27
CA VAL A 60 6.13 6.22 -2.47
C VAL A 60 5.28 4.99 -2.18
N VAL A 61 5.79 4.04 -1.40
CA VAL A 61 5.06 2.84 -0.98
C VAL A 61 3.86 3.24 -0.13
N PHE A 62 4.03 4.16 0.82
CA PHE A 62 2.93 4.69 1.62
C PHE A 62 1.84 5.31 0.74
N LEU A 63 2.20 6.22 -0.16
CA LEU A 63 1.23 6.90 -1.03
C LEU A 63 0.51 5.93 -1.95
N LEU A 64 1.22 4.94 -2.49
CA LEU A 64 0.62 3.91 -3.34
C LEU A 64 -0.35 3.03 -2.55
N ALA A 65 0.05 2.55 -1.38
CA ALA A 65 -0.81 1.74 -0.52
C ALA A 65 -2.07 2.52 -0.09
N ALA A 66 -1.90 3.79 0.32
CA ALA A 66 -3.01 4.67 0.67
C ALA A 66 -3.95 4.91 -0.51
N THR A 67 -3.43 5.24 -1.68
CA THR A 67 -4.24 5.52 -2.88
C THR A 67 -5.01 4.28 -3.34
N VAL A 68 -4.37 3.11 -3.39
CA VAL A 68 -5.03 1.86 -3.76
C VAL A 68 -6.12 1.52 -2.75
N ARG A 69 -5.82 1.66 -1.46
CA ARG A 69 -6.76 1.31 -0.41
C ARG A 69 -7.96 2.25 -0.35
N ASP A 70 -7.77 3.55 -0.45
CA ASP A 70 -8.85 4.54 -0.45
C ASP A 70 -9.84 4.28 -1.60
N ARG A 71 -9.33 3.83 -2.76
CA ARG A 71 -10.17 3.41 -3.89
C ARG A 71 -10.89 2.08 -3.64
N CYS A 72 -10.22 1.11 -3.02
CA CYS A 72 -10.74 -0.25 -2.83
C CYS A 72 -11.66 -0.40 -1.61
N VAL A 73 -11.47 0.43 -0.58
CA VAL A 73 -12.25 0.44 0.67
C VAL A 73 -12.66 1.89 0.99
N PRO A 74 -13.55 2.50 0.19
CA PRO A 74 -13.85 3.93 0.27
C PRO A 74 -14.47 4.36 1.61
N ALA A 75 -15.14 3.45 2.33
CA ALA A 75 -15.66 3.72 3.67
C ALA A 75 -14.56 4.00 4.70
N GLU A 76 -13.32 3.59 4.42
CA GLU A 76 -12.14 3.80 5.27
C GLU A 76 -11.12 4.73 4.61
N ALA A 77 -11.57 5.58 3.69
CA ALA A 77 -10.68 6.53 3.00
C ALA A 77 -9.95 7.44 4.00
N GLY A 78 -8.65 7.66 3.76
CA GLY A 78 -7.80 8.51 4.58
C GLY A 78 -7.45 7.94 5.96
N VAL A 79 -7.84 6.71 6.29
CA VAL A 79 -7.47 6.05 7.57
C VAL A 79 -5.95 5.95 7.72
N LEU A 80 -5.23 5.54 6.66
CA LEU A 80 -3.77 5.47 6.69
C LEU A 80 -3.11 6.83 6.87
N ALA A 81 -3.66 7.89 6.24
CA ALA A 81 -3.17 9.26 6.43
C ALA A 81 -3.38 9.75 7.86
N ARG A 82 -4.56 9.50 8.45
CA ARG A 82 -4.80 9.82 9.86
C ARG A 82 -3.84 9.07 10.77
N MET A 83 -3.66 7.76 10.56
CA MET A 83 -2.69 6.98 11.33
C MET A 83 -1.26 7.50 11.18
N ALA A 84 -0.85 7.93 9.98
CA ALA A 84 0.48 8.48 9.75
C ALA A 84 0.71 9.76 10.56
N ASN A 85 -0.30 10.63 10.58
CA ASN A 85 -0.30 11.83 11.41
C ASN A 85 -0.28 11.49 12.91
N ARG A 86 -1.06 10.50 13.35
CA ARG A 86 -1.00 10.02 14.75
C ARG A 86 0.39 9.50 15.11
N ALA A 87 1.05 8.80 14.20
CA ALA A 87 2.36 8.23 14.43
C ALA A 87 3.53 9.23 14.24
N GLY A 88 3.25 10.46 13.81
CA GLY A 88 4.29 11.45 13.52
C GLY A 88 5.25 11.02 12.42
N LEU A 89 4.75 10.25 11.44
CA LEU A 89 5.60 9.73 10.36
C LEU A 89 6.05 10.86 9.42
N PRO A 90 7.27 10.81 8.89
CA PRO A 90 7.82 11.83 7.99
C PRO A 90 7.31 11.66 6.54
N VAL A 91 6.02 11.38 6.38
CA VAL A 91 5.39 11.14 5.09
C VAL A 91 5.57 12.35 4.17
N LEU A 92 5.96 12.11 2.92
CA LEU A 92 6.32 13.09 1.89
C LEU A 92 7.66 13.80 2.08
N ALA A 93 8.38 13.61 3.19
CA ALA A 93 9.60 14.37 3.45
C ALA A 93 10.68 14.08 2.40
N ALA A 94 10.85 12.81 2.01
CA ALA A 94 11.86 12.40 1.05
C ALA A 94 11.45 12.70 -0.39
N ILE A 95 10.16 12.49 -0.74
CA ILE A 95 9.64 12.94 -2.04
C ILE A 95 9.86 14.45 -2.20
N SER A 96 9.51 15.25 -1.20
CA SER A 96 9.69 16.72 -1.24
C SER A 96 11.17 17.10 -1.37
N ALA A 97 12.07 16.38 -0.70
CA ALA A 97 13.51 16.62 -0.82
C ALA A 97 14.05 16.30 -2.22
N VAL A 98 13.55 15.23 -2.86
CA VAL A 98 13.92 14.87 -4.24
C VAL A 98 13.35 15.89 -5.23
N THR A 99 12.07 16.25 -5.12
CA THR A 99 11.41 17.18 -6.06
C THR A 99 11.89 18.62 -5.89
N ALA A 100 12.39 19.00 -4.71
CA ALA A 100 13.07 20.27 -4.51
C ALA A 100 14.41 20.35 -5.27
N ARG A 101 15.11 19.21 -5.45
CA ARG A 101 16.38 19.14 -6.20
C ARG A 101 16.15 18.98 -7.70
N ASP A 102 15.15 18.19 -8.06
CA ASP A 102 14.70 18.00 -9.45
C ASP A 102 13.21 18.32 -9.58
N GLN A 103 12.93 19.59 -9.87
CA GLN A 103 11.55 20.08 -10.07
C GLN A 103 10.86 19.40 -11.26
N GLY A 104 11.62 18.79 -12.19
CA GLY A 104 11.08 18.02 -13.29
C GLY A 104 10.31 16.79 -12.82
N LEU A 105 10.56 16.29 -11.61
CA LEU A 105 9.92 15.10 -11.03
C LEU A 105 8.66 15.39 -10.22
N ASP A 106 8.38 16.64 -9.87
CA ASP A 106 7.29 17.01 -8.95
C ASP A 106 5.93 16.51 -9.43
N ARG A 107 5.56 16.76 -10.69
CA ARG A 107 4.32 16.24 -11.25
C ARG A 107 4.42 14.76 -11.66
N PRO A 108 5.52 14.30 -12.30
CA PRO A 108 5.69 12.89 -12.66
C PRO A 108 5.56 11.89 -11.52
N ILE A 109 6.01 12.21 -10.29
CA ILE A 109 5.94 11.25 -9.18
C ILE A 109 4.49 10.94 -8.79
N TYR A 110 3.64 11.95 -8.65
CA TYR A 110 2.22 11.73 -8.34
C TYR A 110 1.48 11.03 -9.49
N GLN A 111 1.84 11.33 -10.75
CA GLN A 111 1.30 10.60 -11.91
C GLN A 111 1.76 9.15 -11.96
N TYR A 112 3.01 8.87 -11.58
CA TYR A 112 3.53 7.51 -11.47
C TYR A 112 2.73 6.72 -10.43
N ILE A 113 2.54 7.27 -9.23
CA ILE A 113 1.76 6.65 -8.15
C ILE A 113 0.31 6.41 -8.61
N GLN A 114 -0.35 7.44 -9.15
CA GLN A 114 -1.74 7.33 -9.60
C GLN A 114 -1.92 6.26 -10.67
N ARG A 115 -1.07 6.24 -11.71
CA ARG A 115 -1.15 5.22 -12.76
C ARG A 115 -0.95 3.81 -12.23
N ARG A 116 0.01 3.61 -11.31
CA ARG A 116 0.20 2.30 -10.69
C ARG A 116 -1.02 1.91 -9.87
N ALA A 117 -1.57 2.84 -9.08
CA ALA A 117 -2.77 2.59 -8.30
C ALA A 117 -3.97 2.20 -9.19
N ASP A 118 -4.18 2.95 -10.28
CA ASP A 118 -5.28 2.71 -11.22
C ASP A 118 -5.15 1.36 -11.93
N ALA A 119 -3.93 0.99 -12.32
CA ALA A 119 -3.64 -0.30 -12.98
C ALA A 119 -3.74 -1.52 -12.04
N SER A 120 -3.87 -1.28 -10.73
CA SER A 120 -3.91 -2.34 -9.73
C SER A 120 -5.32 -2.87 -9.53
N ALA A 121 -5.50 -4.18 -9.36
CA ALA A 121 -6.76 -4.73 -8.88
C ALA A 121 -6.82 -4.70 -7.35
N CYS A 122 -8.01 -4.53 -6.77
CA CYS A 122 -8.19 -4.61 -5.32
C CYS A 122 -7.82 -6.00 -4.80
N GLY A 123 -6.99 -6.05 -3.76
CA GLY A 123 -6.47 -7.30 -3.18
C GLY A 123 -5.31 -7.96 -3.96
N ALA A 124 -4.87 -7.39 -5.09
CA ALA A 124 -3.71 -7.91 -5.82
C ALA A 124 -2.40 -7.47 -5.15
N LEU A 125 -1.38 -8.35 -5.23
CA LEU A 125 -0.02 -8.00 -4.84
C LEU A 125 0.59 -7.02 -5.84
N LEU A 126 1.13 -5.92 -5.32
CA LEU A 126 1.82 -4.91 -6.10
C LEU A 126 3.30 -5.22 -6.15
N GLN A 127 3.86 -5.25 -7.35
CA GLN A 127 5.31 -5.37 -7.52
C GLN A 127 5.90 -3.98 -7.71
N LEU A 128 6.89 -3.63 -6.91
CA LEU A 128 7.63 -2.36 -7.02
C LEU A 128 9.13 -2.63 -7.18
N PRO A 129 9.87 -1.73 -7.84
CA PRO A 129 11.32 -1.76 -7.84
C PRO A 129 11.85 -1.75 -6.40
N GLY A 130 12.75 -2.69 -6.09
CA GLY A 130 13.51 -2.69 -4.85
C GLY A 130 15.01 -2.81 -5.14
N ALA A 131 15.83 -2.52 -4.13
CA ALA A 131 17.28 -2.43 -4.28
C ALA A 131 17.91 -3.76 -4.75
N GLU A 132 17.59 -4.86 -4.08
CA GLU A 132 18.13 -6.20 -4.36
C GLU A 132 17.09 -7.14 -4.97
N ALA A 133 15.84 -7.01 -4.52
CA ALA A 133 14.70 -7.79 -4.99
C ALA A 133 13.46 -6.89 -5.13
N PRO A 134 12.51 -7.24 -6.00
CA PRO A 134 11.22 -6.54 -6.06
C PRO A 134 10.50 -6.56 -4.72
N ILE A 135 9.82 -5.46 -4.39
CA ILE A 135 8.95 -5.38 -3.22
C ILE A 135 7.60 -5.95 -3.64
N LEU A 136 7.14 -6.97 -2.93
CA LEU A 136 5.81 -7.55 -3.09
C LEU A 136 4.90 -6.96 -2.02
N LEU A 137 4.18 -5.91 -2.37
CA LEU A 137 3.33 -5.16 -1.47
C LEU A 137 1.90 -5.71 -1.50
N ASP A 138 1.51 -6.36 -0.42
CA ASP A 138 0.11 -6.61 -0.08
C ASP A 138 -0.44 -5.38 0.64
N VAL A 139 -1.36 -4.66 0.00
CA VAL A 139 -1.92 -3.40 0.53
C VAL A 139 -2.70 -3.60 1.82
N GLU A 140 -3.45 -4.71 1.94
CA GLU A 140 -4.24 -4.96 3.15
C GLU A 140 -3.34 -5.40 4.30
N GLN A 141 -2.34 -6.23 4.04
CA GLN A 141 -1.34 -6.57 5.04
C GLN A 141 -0.54 -5.34 5.47
N TYR A 142 -0.11 -4.51 4.52
CA TYR A 142 0.56 -3.23 4.79
C TYR A 142 -0.28 -2.36 5.71
N ALA A 143 -1.57 -2.21 5.41
CA ALA A 143 -2.48 -1.41 6.22
C ALA A 143 -2.63 -1.99 7.63
N ARG A 144 -2.84 -3.30 7.77
CA ARG A 144 -2.95 -3.99 9.07
C ARG A 144 -1.70 -3.80 9.93
N SER A 145 -0.51 -3.86 9.33
CA SER A 145 0.75 -3.71 10.04
C SER A 145 1.26 -2.26 10.17
N PHE A 146 0.55 -1.30 9.59
CA PHE A 146 0.81 0.13 9.73
C PHE A 146 0.67 0.57 11.19
N PRO A 147 1.46 1.50 11.76
CA PRO A 147 2.44 2.37 11.09
C PRO A 147 3.83 1.74 10.90
N ASP A 148 4.12 0.59 11.50
CA ASP A 148 5.43 -0.04 11.36
C ASP A 148 5.76 -0.43 9.91
N SER A 149 4.74 -0.78 9.11
CA SER A 149 4.91 -1.11 7.69
C SER A 149 5.40 0.07 6.84
N TYR A 150 5.36 1.29 7.36
CA TYR A 150 6.00 2.44 6.71
C TYR A 150 7.51 2.20 6.49
N PHE A 151 8.20 1.63 7.48
CA PHE A 151 9.64 1.35 7.40
C PHE A 151 9.96 -0.08 6.92
N ASP A 152 8.98 -0.98 6.97
CA ASP A 152 9.09 -2.38 6.55
C ASP A 152 7.81 -2.79 5.79
N PRO A 153 7.71 -2.49 4.48
CA PRO A 153 6.47 -2.65 3.72
C PRO A 153 6.06 -4.11 3.52
N MET A 154 6.96 -5.06 3.77
CA MET A 154 6.68 -6.50 3.71
C MET A 154 6.36 -7.10 5.08
N ARG A 155 6.18 -6.26 6.10
CA ARG A 155 5.88 -6.72 7.46
C ARG A 155 4.60 -7.55 7.51
N SER A 156 4.76 -8.83 7.82
CA SER A 156 3.69 -9.82 7.89
C SER A 156 2.94 -9.86 9.23
N SER A 157 3.39 -9.12 10.24
CA SER A 157 2.81 -9.14 11.58
C SER A 157 2.14 -7.81 11.95
N VAL A 158 0.93 -7.91 12.50
CA VAL A 158 0.24 -6.77 13.11
C VAL A 158 1.00 -6.33 14.37
N PRO A 159 1.27 -5.02 14.55
CA PRO A 159 1.92 -4.50 15.75
C PRO A 159 1.16 -4.90 17.01
N ARG A 160 1.86 -5.41 18.02
CA ARG A 160 1.24 -5.89 19.27
C ARG A 160 0.47 -4.80 19.99
N ASP A 161 0.95 -3.56 19.89
CA ASP A 161 0.29 -2.37 20.40
C ASP A 161 -1.06 -2.08 19.74
N SER A 162 -1.39 -2.71 18.62
CA SER A 162 -2.74 -2.63 18.04
C SER A 162 -3.79 -3.25 18.95
N GLY A 163 -3.44 -4.25 19.77
CA GLY A 163 -4.36 -4.86 20.74
C GLY A 163 -5.64 -5.44 20.13
N GLY A 164 -5.60 -5.90 18.87
CA GLY A 164 -6.77 -6.39 18.14
C GLY A 164 -7.72 -5.31 17.61
N ARG A 165 -7.43 -4.02 17.84
CA ARG A 165 -8.24 -2.91 17.34
C ARG A 165 -8.17 -2.81 15.81
N SER A 166 -9.29 -2.44 15.21
CA SER A 166 -9.41 -2.15 13.78
C SER A 166 -8.58 -0.92 13.37
N LEU A 167 -8.37 -0.75 12.06
CA LEU A 167 -7.63 0.40 11.53
C LEU A 167 -8.32 1.73 11.85
N VAL A 168 -9.65 1.76 11.74
CA VAL A 168 -10.46 2.94 12.06
C VAL A 168 -10.32 3.33 13.53
N GLU A 169 -10.49 2.38 14.44
CA GLU A 169 -10.32 2.63 15.89
C GLU A 169 -8.92 3.14 16.22
N ARG A 170 -7.90 2.63 15.54
CA ARG A 170 -6.52 3.08 15.73
C ARG A 170 -6.30 4.49 15.17
N ALA A 171 -6.87 4.82 14.02
CA ALA A 171 -6.76 6.15 13.42
C ALA A 171 -7.46 7.24 14.25
N ASP A 172 -8.62 6.89 14.82
CA ASP A 172 -9.48 7.86 15.49
C ASP A 172 -9.10 8.05 16.97
N ASN A 173 -8.28 7.14 17.52
CA ASN A 173 -7.77 7.26 18.88
C ASN A 173 -6.66 8.33 19.00
N ALA A 174 -6.98 9.42 19.70
CA ALA A 174 -6.04 10.53 19.88
C ALA A 174 -4.83 10.18 20.75
N CYS A 175 -4.96 9.25 21.70
CA CYS A 175 -3.86 8.81 22.55
C CYS A 175 -2.75 8.08 21.78
N ASN A 176 -3.00 7.64 20.54
CA ASN A 176 -1.91 7.16 19.68
C ASN A 176 -0.89 8.26 19.37
N SER A 177 -1.31 9.53 19.25
CA SER A 177 -0.37 10.67 19.10
C SER A 177 0.57 10.79 20.28
N VAL A 178 0.06 10.63 21.50
CA VAL A 178 0.88 10.63 22.71
C VAL A 178 1.84 9.45 22.71
N ALA A 179 1.33 8.25 22.48
CA ALA A 179 2.12 7.02 22.52
C ALA A 179 3.29 7.05 21.51
N TYR A 180 3.06 7.47 20.27
CA TYR A 180 4.12 7.55 19.27
C TYR A 180 5.05 8.76 19.47
N ALA A 181 4.60 9.85 20.10
CA ALA A 181 5.47 10.98 20.41
C ALA A 181 6.53 10.63 21.48
N VAL A 182 6.14 9.87 22.51
CA VAL A 182 7.06 9.50 23.60
C VAL A 182 7.86 8.23 23.33
N LEU A 183 7.34 7.36 22.46
CA LEU A 183 7.97 6.09 22.08
C LEU A 183 7.94 5.94 20.55
N PRO A 184 8.76 6.73 19.84
CA PRO A 184 8.73 6.79 18.39
C PRO A 184 9.07 5.46 17.74
N LEU A 185 8.58 5.32 16.51
CA LEU A 185 9.03 4.26 15.61
C LEU A 185 10.51 4.50 15.31
N GLY A 186 11.30 3.43 15.27
CA GLY A 186 12.75 3.55 15.12
C GLY A 186 13.35 2.26 14.57
N PRO A 187 14.66 2.28 14.24
CA PRO A 187 15.30 1.19 13.53
C PRO A 187 15.15 -0.16 14.24
N VAL A 188 15.20 -1.19 13.39
CA VAL A 188 14.62 -2.52 13.54
C VAL A 188 15.47 -3.44 14.42
N ASP A 189 15.85 -3.01 15.64
CA ASP A 189 16.17 -4.02 16.65
C ASP A 189 14.87 -4.63 17.15
N TRP A 190 14.63 -5.89 16.73
CA TRP A 190 13.44 -6.65 17.08
C TRP A 190 13.24 -6.75 18.60
N ARG A 191 14.33 -6.74 19.40
CA ARG A 191 14.26 -6.81 20.86
C ARG A 191 13.61 -5.55 21.43
N CYS A 192 14.11 -4.38 21.02
CA CYS A 192 13.56 -3.11 21.46
C CYS A 192 12.20 -2.80 20.83
N SER A 193 11.92 -3.31 19.64
CA SER A 193 10.62 -3.12 18.96
C SER A 193 9.46 -3.71 19.78
N ALA A 194 9.61 -4.94 20.28
CA ALA A 194 8.57 -5.57 21.09
C ALA A 194 8.33 -4.84 22.43
N LEU A 195 9.41 -4.42 23.10
CA LEU A 195 9.33 -3.65 24.34
C LEU A 195 8.67 -2.29 24.14
N ARG A 196 9.07 -1.56 23.09
CA ARG A 196 8.46 -0.28 22.71
C ARG A 196 6.99 -0.42 22.36
N ALA A 197 6.60 -1.49 21.66
CA ALA A 197 5.18 -1.77 21.39
C ALA A 197 4.38 -1.98 22.69
N ASN A 198 4.87 -2.81 23.62
CA ASN A 198 4.19 -3.00 24.90
C ASN A 198 4.09 -1.69 25.70
N ALA A 199 5.17 -0.90 25.73
CA ALA A 199 5.18 0.39 26.41
C ALA A 199 4.23 1.41 25.75
N ARG A 200 4.12 1.45 24.42
CA ARG A 200 3.13 2.27 23.71
C ARG A 200 1.70 1.88 24.06
N ALA A 201 1.41 0.58 24.12
CA ALA A 201 0.10 0.10 24.53
C ALA A 201 -0.25 0.56 25.96
N HIS A 202 0.74 0.54 26.87
CA HIS A 202 0.58 1.02 28.23
C HIS A 202 0.39 2.54 28.30
N VAL A 203 1.23 3.33 27.63
CA VAL A 203 1.11 4.80 27.55
C VAL A 203 -0.26 5.21 27.00
N ARG A 204 -0.73 4.54 25.95
CA ARG A 204 -2.07 4.77 25.41
C ARG A 204 -3.14 4.50 26.48
N GLY A 205 -3.05 3.40 27.21
CA GLY A 205 -4.00 3.07 28.29
C GLY A 205 -4.02 4.11 29.41
N ILE A 206 -2.86 4.68 29.75
CA ILE A 206 -2.76 5.81 30.71
C ILE A 206 -3.53 7.02 30.15
N CYS A 207 -3.25 7.42 28.91
CA CYS A 207 -3.92 8.55 28.28
C CYS A 207 -5.44 8.35 28.15
N GLU A 208 -5.89 7.15 27.77
CA GLU A 208 -7.32 6.80 27.70
C GLU A 208 -7.99 6.88 29.07
N GLY A 209 -7.33 6.39 30.12
CA GLY A 209 -7.81 6.50 31.50
C GLY A 209 -7.96 7.96 31.95
N GLU A 210 -7.00 8.82 31.58
CA GLU A 210 -7.05 10.24 31.90
C GLU A 210 -8.11 11.00 31.11
N LEU A 211 -8.30 10.71 29.81
CA LEU A 211 -9.41 11.23 29.03
C LEU A 211 -10.76 10.86 29.65
N GLN A 212 -10.93 9.60 30.03
CA GLN A 212 -12.13 9.13 30.69
C GLN A 212 -12.36 9.83 32.03
N ARG A 213 -11.30 10.07 32.81
CA ARG A 213 -11.37 10.74 34.11
C ARG A 213 -11.73 12.23 33.99
N GLN A 214 -11.18 12.93 33.00
CA GLN A 214 -11.35 14.38 32.84
C GLN A 214 -12.61 14.75 32.04
N HIS A 215 -12.97 13.95 31.02
CA HIS A 215 -14.05 14.27 30.09
C HIS A 215 -15.20 13.26 30.08
N GLY A 216 -15.11 12.18 30.88
CA GLY A 216 -16.13 11.13 30.88
C GLY A 216 -16.23 10.33 29.57
N SER A 217 -15.30 10.54 28.63
CA SER A 217 -15.27 9.84 27.35
C SER A 217 -13.86 9.76 26.76
N LEU A 218 -13.64 8.81 25.86
CA LEU A 218 -12.39 8.67 25.09
C LEU A 218 -12.28 9.63 23.90
N HIS A 219 -13.33 10.39 23.60
CA HIS A 219 -13.39 11.33 22.48
C HIS A 219 -13.16 12.79 22.93
N GLY A 220 -12.75 12.99 24.19
CA GLY A 220 -12.37 14.30 24.71
C GLY A 220 -11.11 14.86 24.04
N GLU A 221 -10.88 16.15 24.21
CA GLU A 221 -9.69 16.83 23.71
C GLU A 221 -8.45 16.45 24.55
N LEU A 222 -7.28 16.37 23.92
CA LEU A 222 -6.01 16.21 24.63
C LEU A 222 -5.55 17.56 25.19
N ASP A 223 -6.25 18.03 26.22
CA ASP A 223 -5.98 19.32 26.85
C ASP A 223 -4.84 19.26 27.89
N ALA A 224 -4.54 20.42 28.49
CA ALA A 224 -3.50 20.53 29.50
C ALA A 224 -3.80 19.71 30.76
N ALA A 225 -5.07 19.53 31.13
CA ALA A 225 -5.46 18.77 32.32
C ALA A 225 -5.28 17.26 32.13
N VAL A 226 -5.55 16.75 30.93
CA VAL A 226 -5.21 15.37 30.53
C VAL A 226 -3.69 15.20 30.52
N GLY A 227 -2.96 16.14 29.91
CA GLY A 227 -1.49 16.14 29.86
C GLY A 227 -0.83 16.09 31.24
N GLN A 228 -1.26 16.94 32.16
CA GLN A 228 -0.76 16.98 33.54
C GLN A 228 -1.12 15.70 34.30
N GLY A 229 -2.33 15.16 34.09
CA GLY A 229 -2.79 13.92 34.73
C GLY A 229 -1.91 12.72 34.38
N MET A 230 -1.53 12.59 33.10
CA MET A 230 -0.75 11.43 32.63
C MET A 230 0.77 11.57 32.83
N GLN A 231 1.31 12.77 32.99
CA GLN A 231 2.75 13.06 32.89
C GLN A 231 3.63 12.10 33.70
N ARG A 232 3.35 11.92 35.00
CA ARG A 232 4.17 11.07 35.89
C ARG A 232 4.16 9.60 35.45
N ALA A 233 2.99 9.10 35.08
CA ALA A 233 2.82 7.70 34.67
C ALA A 233 3.49 7.42 33.32
N VAL A 234 3.40 8.36 32.36
CA VAL A 234 4.07 8.25 31.06
C VAL A 234 5.60 8.27 31.23
N VAL A 235 6.15 9.18 32.04
CA VAL A 235 7.59 9.21 32.32
C VAL A 235 8.06 7.90 32.96
N ALA A 236 7.30 7.36 33.91
CA ALA A 236 7.62 6.07 34.53
C ALA A 236 7.59 4.91 33.50
N ALA A 237 6.60 4.91 32.60
CA ALA A 237 6.49 3.90 31.54
C ALA A 237 7.69 3.91 30.58
N VAL A 238 8.16 5.09 30.18
CA VAL A 238 9.36 5.23 29.33
C VAL A 238 10.62 4.84 30.10
N ALA A 239 10.76 5.27 31.36
CA ALA A 239 11.92 4.95 32.20
C ALA A 239 12.04 3.44 32.49
N ALA A 240 10.93 2.69 32.47
CA ALA A 240 10.93 1.24 32.65
C ALA A 240 11.56 0.48 31.48
N LEU A 241 11.72 1.11 30.31
CA LEU A 241 12.46 0.50 29.20
C LEU A 241 13.96 0.49 29.48
N PRO A 242 14.70 -0.54 29.03
CA PRO A 242 16.16 -0.52 29.00
C PRO A 242 16.65 0.73 28.25
N GLU A 243 17.74 1.35 28.70
CA GLU A 243 18.27 2.57 28.10
C GLU A 243 18.51 2.45 26.58
N ALA A 244 19.00 1.29 26.13
CA ALA A 244 19.19 0.98 24.71
C ALA A 244 17.89 0.89 23.89
N CYS A 245 16.73 0.83 24.55
CA CYS A 245 15.41 0.69 23.93
C CYS A 245 14.48 1.88 24.20
N ARG A 246 14.94 2.90 24.92
CA ARG A 246 14.22 4.16 25.13
C ARG A 246 14.22 4.99 23.85
#